data_AF-A0A1G3L3V0-F1
#
_entry.id   AF-A0A1G3L3V0-F1
#
_cell.length_a   1.000
_cell.length_b   1.000
_cell.length_c   1.000
_cell.angle_alpha   90.00
_cell.angle_beta   90.00
_cell.angle_gamma   90.00
#
_symmetry.space_group_name_H-M   'P 1'
#
loop_
_entity.id
_entity.type
_entity.pdbx_description
1 polymer ?
#
loop_
_entity_poly.entity_id
_entity_poly.type
_entity_poly.pdbx_seq_one_letter_code
_entity_poly.pdbx_strand_id
1 'polypeptide(L)'
;MDISSNFFMLVDQFKTMFPNSFLNRILILVCSAHISSMILKGIINSIKQRKLNFKNMANYGGMPSSHTVFAISFTFGIAFDKNYGFSHPLFVLSIIVAAIIIMDAVRLRGTIDNINDILKEVTKTNPDLKDKIKFPKNVAHKLSEVLGGIVFAFIYTLIFYLFFYNVFK
;
A
#
# COMPACT_ATOMS: atom_id res chain seq x y z
N MET A 1 -27.71 33.75 4.12
CA MET A 1 -26.85 32.68 3.58
C MET A 1 -26.28 33.21 2.28
N ASP A 2 -24.99 33.54 2.23
CA ASP A 2 -24.41 34.26 1.10
C ASP A 2 -23.90 33.29 0.02
N ILE A 3 -24.80 32.96 -0.92
CA ILE A 3 -24.55 32.05 -2.04
C ILE A 3 -23.35 32.53 -2.88
N SER A 4 -23.18 33.84 -3.01
CA SER A 4 -22.08 34.45 -3.76
C SER A 4 -20.74 34.13 -3.10
N SER A 5 -20.62 34.38 -1.79
CA SER A 5 -19.43 34.04 -1.01
C SER A 5 -19.09 32.53 -1.09
N ASN A 6 -20.09 31.66 -0.97
CA ASN A 6 -19.89 30.22 -1.06
C ASN A 6 -19.43 29.78 -2.46
N PHE A 7 -19.96 30.39 -3.52
CA PHE A 7 -19.54 30.11 -4.90
C PHE A 7 -18.09 30.48 -5.14
N PHE A 8 -17.66 31.68 -4.72
CA PHE A 8 -16.26 32.09 -4.85
C PHE A 8 -15.31 31.25 -4.03
N MET A 9 -15.69 30.86 -2.81
CA MET A 9 -14.94 29.90 -2.00
C MET A 9 -14.73 28.58 -2.73
N LEU A 10 -15.78 28.00 -3.33
CA LEU A 10 -15.68 26.74 -4.08
C LEU A 10 -14.78 26.89 -5.31
N VAL A 11 -14.93 27.97 -6.08
CA VAL A 11 -14.07 28.25 -7.24
C VAL A 11 -12.60 28.35 -6.83
N ASP A 12 -12.30 28.97 -5.69
CA ASP A 12 -10.93 29.07 -5.16
C ASP A 12 -10.36 27.70 -4.74
N GLN A 13 -11.17 26.85 -4.08
CA GLN A 13 -10.80 25.46 -3.78
C GLN A 13 -10.47 24.67 -5.05
N PHE A 14 -11.28 24.79 -6.11
CA PHE A 14 -11.00 24.11 -7.38
C PHE A 14 -9.74 24.63 -8.07
N LYS A 15 -9.48 25.94 -8.04
CA LYS A 15 -8.26 26.54 -8.62
C LYS A 15 -7.00 26.09 -7.88
N THR A 16 -7.07 26.00 -6.56
CA THR A 16 -5.94 25.59 -5.72
C THR A 16 -5.75 24.07 -5.67
N MET A 17 -6.76 23.28 -6.05
CA MET A 17 -6.74 21.82 -6.06
C MET A 17 -5.53 21.25 -6.81
N PHE A 18 -5.29 21.67 -8.06
CA PHE A 18 -4.20 21.12 -8.87
C PHE A 18 -2.79 21.52 -8.39
N PRO A 19 -2.45 22.81 -8.21
CA PRO A 19 -1.08 23.19 -7.83
C PRO A 19 -0.72 22.77 -6.40
N ASN A 20 -1.67 22.78 -5.46
CA ASN A 20 -1.36 22.49 -4.05
C ASN A 20 -1.55 21.01 -3.66
N SER A 21 -2.44 20.26 -4.32
CA SER A 21 -2.69 18.86 -3.92
C SER A 21 -1.66 17.89 -4.50
N PHE A 22 -1.21 18.07 -5.74
CA PHE A 22 -0.19 17.19 -6.34
C PHE A 22 1.21 17.40 -5.76
N LEU A 23 1.49 18.61 -5.25
CA LEU A 23 2.73 18.94 -4.54
C LEU A 23 2.65 18.73 -3.03
N ASN A 24 1.56 18.13 -2.54
CA ASN A 24 1.38 17.85 -1.12
C ASN A 24 2.46 16.87 -0.64
N ARG A 25 3.18 17.25 0.43
CA ARG A 25 4.28 16.46 1.00
C ARG A 25 3.88 15.01 1.29
N ILE A 26 2.73 14.79 1.92
CA ILE A 26 2.27 13.45 2.30
C ILE A 26 1.94 12.63 1.05
N LEU A 27 1.30 13.24 0.04
CA LEU A 27 1.02 12.54 -1.22
C LEU A 27 2.31 12.11 -1.92
N ILE A 28 3.30 13.00 -2.00
CA ILE A 28 4.61 12.71 -2.59
C ILE A 28 5.31 11.59 -1.81
N LEU A 29 5.33 11.67 -0.48
CA LEU A 29 5.87 10.62 0.38
C LEU A 29 5.24 9.26 0.06
N VAL A 30 3.91 9.20 0.05
CA VAL A 30 3.20 7.92 -0.07
C VAL A 30 3.39 7.30 -1.45
N CYS A 31 3.29 8.12 -2.51
CA CYS A 31 3.52 7.67 -3.88
C CYS A 31 4.98 7.22 -4.10
N SER A 32 5.95 7.99 -3.61
CA SER A 32 7.37 7.66 -3.75
C SER A 32 7.77 6.42 -2.93
N ALA A 33 7.25 6.27 -1.70
CA ALA A 33 7.43 5.08 -0.87
C ALA A 33 6.85 3.84 -1.57
N HIS A 34 5.66 3.96 -2.16
CA HIS A 34 5.01 2.86 -2.86
C HIS A 34 5.80 2.42 -4.09
N ILE A 35 6.21 3.35 -4.95
CA ILE A 35 7.07 3.06 -6.11
C ILE A 35 8.39 2.42 -5.65
N SER A 36 9.02 2.96 -4.61
CA SER A 36 10.26 2.42 -4.05
C SER A 36 10.08 0.97 -3.55
N SER A 37 8.95 0.65 -2.93
CA SER A 37 8.63 -0.70 -2.48
C SER A 37 8.48 -1.69 -3.65
N MET A 38 7.89 -1.25 -4.77
CA MET A 38 7.75 -2.07 -5.97
C MET A 38 9.11 -2.34 -6.63
N ILE A 39 9.97 -1.32 -6.67
CA ILE A 39 11.36 -1.43 -7.13
C ILE A 39 12.12 -2.44 -6.28
N LEU A 40 12.09 -2.29 -4.96
CA LEU A 40 12.75 -3.20 -4.03
C LEU A 40 12.22 -4.64 -4.17
N LYS A 41 10.90 -4.82 -4.30
CA LYS A 41 10.29 -6.13 -4.55
C LYS A 41 10.82 -6.76 -5.84
N GLY A 42 10.95 -5.99 -6.92
CA GLY A 42 11.52 -6.43 -8.18
C GLY A 42 12.98 -6.87 -8.05
N ILE A 43 13.78 -6.13 -7.29
CA ILE A 43 15.17 -6.47 -6.99
C ILE A 43 15.25 -7.78 -6.20
N ILE A 44 14.51 -7.88 -5.09
CA ILE A 44 14.46 -9.07 -4.23
C ILE A 44 14.05 -10.31 -5.04
N ASN A 45 13.04 -10.20 -5.89
CA ASN A 45 12.58 -11.30 -6.72
C ASN A 45 13.61 -11.68 -7.79
N SER A 46 14.28 -10.72 -8.40
CA SER A 46 15.31 -10.97 -9.40
C SER A 46 16.52 -11.71 -8.82
N ILE A 47 16.94 -11.33 -7.60
CA ILE A 47 18.00 -12.01 -6.86
C ILE A 47 17.58 -13.45 -6.54
N LYS A 48 16.36 -13.64 -5.99
CA LYS A 48 15.85 -14.97 -5.64
C LYS A 48 15.72 -15.90 -6.84
N GLN A 49 15.30 -15.36 -7.99
CA GLN A 49 15.12 -16.13 -9.23
C GLN A 49 16.40 -16.25 -10.06
N ARG A 50 17.49 -15.59 -9.65
CA ARG A 50 18.75 -15.44 -10.42
C ARG A 50 18.53 -15.02 -11.87
N LYS A 51 17.45 -14.26 -12.12
CA LYS A 51 17.01 -13.79 -13.43
C LYS A 51 16.36 -12.43 -13.24
N LEU A 52 16.71 -11.47 -14.10
CA LEU A 52 16.04 -10.16 -14.11
C LEU A 52 14.60 -10.38 -14.55
N ASN A 53 13.67 -10.28 -13.61
CA ASN A 53 12.25 -10.49 -13.87
C ASN A 53 11.41 -9.44 -13.15
N PHE A 54 11.20 -8.32 -13.84
CA PHE A 54 10.39 -7.20 -13.38
C PHE A 54 8.89 -7.36 -13.67
N LYS A 55 8.47 -8.42 -14.40
CA LYS A 55 7.05 -8.63 -14.77
C LYS A 55 6.11 -8.73 -13.57
N ASN A 56 6.63 -9.07 -12.38
CA ASN A 56 5.82 -9.34 -11.20
C ASN A 56 5.92 -8.26 -10.10
N MET A 57 6.47 -7.08 -10.40
CA MET A 57 6.61 -6.00 -9.40
C MET A 57 5.27 -5.45 -8.92
N ALA A 58 4.29 -5.37 -9.83
CA ALA A 58 2.93 -4.90 -9.56
C ALA A 58 1.94 -6.01 -9.17
N ASN A 59 2.38 -7.27 -9.17
CA ASN A 59 1.52 -8.37 -8.75
C ASN A 59 1.30 -8.37 -7.25
N TYR A 60 0.15 -8.92 -6.83
CA TYR A 60 -0.16 -9.21 -5.45
C TYR A 60 0.87 -10.18 -4.83
N GLY A 61 1.12 -10.02 -3.53
CA GLY A 61 2.15 -10.77 -2.80
C GLY A 61 3.59 -10.24 -2.96
N GLY A 62 4.54 -10.86 -2.26
CA GLY A 62 5.95 -10.51 -2.26
C GLY A 62 6.35 -9.52 -1.16
N MET A 63 7.66 -9.48 -0.86
CA MET A 63 8.23 -8.65 0.20
C MET A 63 9.02 -7.47 -0.40
N PRO A 64 8.87 -6.24 0.11
CA PRO A 64 7.83 -5.81 1.07
C PRO A 64 6.44 -5.73 0.41
N SER A 65 5.38 -5.80 1.23
CA SER A 65 4.00 -5.58 0.76
C SER A 65 3.82 -4.11 0.34
N SER A 66 3.56 -3.86 -0.94
CA SER A 66 3.43 -2.51 -1.49
C SER A 66 2.16 -1.79 -1.02
N HIS A 67 1.04 -2.51 -0.85
CA HIS A 67 -0.20 -1.96 -0.28
C HIS A 67 -0.01 -1.57 1.19
N THR A 68 0.71 -2.41 1.95
CA THR A 68 1.06 -2.10 3.34
C THR A 68 1.97 -0.87 3.39
N VAL A 69 2.97 -0.78 2.52
CA VAL A 69 3.84 0.40 2.45
C VAL A 69 3.04 1.67 2.14
N PHE A 70 2.10 1.61 1.19
CA PHE A 70 1.24 2.73 0.84
C PHE A 70 0.41 3.23 2.03
N ALA A 71 -0.33 2.33 2.71
CA ALA A 71 -1.18 2.71 3.84
C ALA A 71 -0.39 3.15 5.08
N ILE A 72 0.72 2.48 5.38
CA ILE A 72 1.52 2.76 6.59
C ILE A 72 2.38 4.00 6.41
N SER A 73 2.91 4.27 5.21
CA SER A 73 3.62 5.53 4.93
C SER A 73 2.69 6.74 5.05
N PHE A 74 1.41 6.61 4.69
CA PHE A 74 0.40 7.65 4.92
C PHE A 74 0.18 7.89 6.42
N THR A 75 0.03 6.80 7.18
CA THR A 75 -0.16 6.85 8.64
C THR A 75 1.02 7.54 9.32
N PHE A 76 2.26 7.14 9.01
CA PHE A 76 3.46 7.80 9.55
C PHE A 76 3.64 9.22 9.02
N GLY A 77 3.26 9.49 7.76
CA GLY A 77 3.28 10.83 7.19
C GLY A 77 2.41 11.80 8.00
N ILE A 78 1.18 11.40 8.34
CA ILE A 78 0.33 12.20 9.24
C ILE A 78 0.95 12.31 10.63
N ALA A 79 1.46 11.20 11.17
CA ALA A 79 2.01 11.17 12.53
C ALA A 79 3.24 12.07 12.72
N PHE A 80 4.12 12.15 11.72
CA PHE A 80 5.37 12.90 11.79
C PHE A 80 5.22 14.35 11.29
N ASP A 81 4.14 14.69 10.61
CA ASP A 81 3.93 16.06 10.15
C ASP A 81 3.61 17.01 11.30
N LYS A 82 4.35 18.13 11.38
CA LYS A 82 4.13 19.16 12.40
C LYS A 82 2.73 19.77 12.36
N ASN A 83 2.08 19.76 11.19
CA ASN A 83 0.74 20.35 11.02
C ASN A 83 -0.38 19.39 11.46
N TYR A 84 -0.07 18.10 11.61
CA TYR A 84 -1.02 17.09 12.05
C TYR A 84 -0.54 16.47 13.37
N GLY A 85 0.37 15.48 13.30
CA GLY A 85 0.93 14.82 14.46
C GLY A 85 0.07 13.66 14.98
N PHE A 86 0.59 12.96 16.00
CA PHE A 86 -0.02 11.77 16.60
C PHE A 86 -1.37 12.04 17.28
N SER A 87 -1.61 13.25 17.79
CA SER A 87 -2.87 13.59 18.47
C SER A 87 -3.97 14.05 17.52
N HIS A 88 -3.67 14.20 16.22
CA HIS A 88 -4.63 14.72 15.26
C HIS A 88 -5.69 13.66 14.90
N PRO A 89 -6.98 14.02 14.78
CA PRO A 89 -8.02 13.07 14.39
C PRO A 89 -7.74 12.31 13.07
N LEU A 90 -7.03 12.96 12.13
CA LEU A 90 -6.60 12.31 10.88
C LEU A 90 -5.62 11.16 11.11
N PHE A 91 -4.79 11.21 12.16
CA PHE A 91 -3.91 10.09 12.49
C PHE A 91 -4.74 8.86 12.90
N VAL A 92 -5.75 9.06 13.76
CA VAL A 92 -6.68 8.00 14.18
C VAL A 92 -7.42 7.41 12.97
N LEU A 93 -7.94 8.27 12.09
CA LEU A 93 -8.58 7.84 10.84
C LEU A 93 -7.61 7.02 9.98
N SER A 94 -6.36 7.48 9.82
CA SER A 94 -5.37 6.79 9.01
C SER A 94 -5.02 5.41 9.54
N ILE A 95 -4.92 5.24 10.87
CA ILE A 95 -4.72 3.93 11.51
C ILE A 95 -5.88 3.00 11.22
N ILE A 96 -7.12 3.47 11.39
CA ILE A 96 -8.32 2.65 11.13
C ILE A 96 -8.33 2.19 9.67
N VAL A 97 -8.09 3.10 8.73
CA VAL A 97 -8.03 2.77 7.30
C VAL A 97 -6.90 1.80 7.00
N ALA A 98 -5.70 2.00 7.55
CA ALA A 98 -4.58 1.09 7.38
C ALA A 98 -4.86 -0.30 7.96
N ALA A 99 -5.52 -0.37 9.12
CA ALA A 99 -5.92 -1.61 9.76
C ALA A 99 -6.92 -2.39 8.88
N ILE A 100 -7.93 -1.73 8.33
CA ILE A 100 -8.90 -2.35 7.41
C ILE A 100 -8.17 -2.91 6.17
N ILE A 101 -7.31 -2.12 5.54
CA ILE A 101 -6.55 -2.55 4.35
C ILE A 101 -5.69 -3.78 4.66
N ILE A 102 -4.98 -3.78 5.80
CA ILE A 102 -4.14 -4.91 6.21
C ILE A 102 -4.99 -6.13 6.56
N MET A 103 -6.10 -5.94 7.29
CA MET A 103 -7.01 -7.02 7.67
C MET A 103 -7.59 -7.71 6.43
N ASP A 104 -8.05 -6.93 5.45
CA ASP A 104 -8.61 -7.48 4.22
C ASP A 104 -7.54 -8.21 3.40
N ALA A 105 -6.33 -7.67 3.31
CA ALA A 105 -5.21 -8.32 2.64
C ALA A 105 -4.82 -9.65 3.32
N VAL A 106 -4.87 -9.74 4.65
CA VAL A 106 -4.52 -10.99 5.36
C VAL A 106 -5.68 -11.99 5.33
N ARG A 107 -6.92 -11.54 5.53
CA ARG A 107 -8.11 -12.42 5.54
C ARG A 107 -8.38 -13.01 4.16
N LEU A 108 -8.30 -12.22 3.09
CA LEU A 108 -8.46 -12.72 1.73
C LEU A 108 -7.47 -13.84 1.43
N ARG A 109 -6.23 -13.71 1.92
CA ARG A 109 -5.22 -14.77 1.78
C ARG A 109 -5.67 -16.07 2.45
N GLY A 110 -6.12 -16.00 3.70
CA GLY A 110 -6.59 -17.19 4.43
C GLY A 110 -7.75 -17.87 3.72
N THR A 111 -8.72 -17.10 3.20
CA THR A 111 -9.84 -17.64 2.42
C THR A 111 -9.36 -18.34 1.14
N ILE A 112 -8.41 -17.76 0.41
CA ILE A 112 -7.90 -18.34 -0.83
C ILE A 112 -7.03 -19.57 -0.57
N ASP A 113 -6.25 -19.57 0.49
CA ASP A 113 -5.47 -20.74 0.92
C ASP A 113 -6.44 -21.90 1.28
N ASN A 114 -7.53 -21.63 2.01
CA ASN A 114 -8.57 -22.64 2.29
C ASN A 114 -9.24 -23.19 1.02
N ILE A 115 -9.61 -22.31 0.08
CA ILE A 115 -10.18 -22.74 -1.21
C ILE A 115 -9.18 -23.61 -1.98
N ASN A 116 -7.90 -23.23 -1.99
CA ASN A 116 -6.84 -24.00 -2.63
C ASN A 116 -6.69 -25.39 -2.01
N ASP A 117 -6.81 -25.52 -0.70
CA ASP A 117 -6.71 -26.82 -0.03
C ASP A 117 -7.91 -27.72 -0.35
N ILE A 118 -9.13 -27.19 -0.35
CA ILE A 118 -10.33 -27.92 -0.80
C ILE A 118 -10.17 -28.37 -2.26
N LEU A 119 -9.68 -27.50 -3.16
CA LEU A 119 -9.47 -27.85 -4.56
C LEU A 119 -8.39 -28.93 -4.74
N LYS A 120 -7.37 -28.98 -3.88
CA LYS A 120 -6.36 -30.06 -3.88
C LYS A 120 -6.99 -31.39 -3.50
N GLU A 121 -7.90 -31.40 -2.54
CA GLU A 121 -8.62 -32.62 -2.14
C GLU A 121 -9.53 -33.12 -3.26
N VAL A 122 -10.29 -32.24 -3.89
CA VAL A 122 -11.17 -32.58 -5.03
C VAL A 122 -10.38 -33.11 -6.23
N THR A 123 -9.24 -32.50 -6.55
CA THR A 123 -8.37 -32.96 -7.65
C THR A 123 -7.65 -34.27 -7.35
N LYS A 124 -7.42 -34.58 -6.06
CA LYS A 124 -6.86 -35.87 -5.64
C LYS A 124 -7.85 -37.01 -5.85
N THR A 125 -9.15 -36.76 -5.67
CA THR A 125 -10.22 -37.75 -5.89
C THR A 125 -10.71 -37.81 -7.34
N ASN A 126 -10.43 -36.78 -8.15
CA ASN A 126 -10.84 -36.69 -9.55
C ASN A 126 -9.65 -36.27 -10.44
N PRO A 127 -8.80 -37.23 -10.86
CA PRO A 127 -7.57 -36.94 -11.62
C PRO A 127 -7.80 -36.16 -12.92
N ASP A 128 -8.95 -36.38 -13.58
CA ASP A 128 -9.33 -35.70 -14.82
C ASP A 128 -9.52 -34.17 -14.66
N LEU A 129 -9.69 -33.70 -13.42
CA LEU A 129 -9.81 -32.27 -13.10
C LEU A 129 -8.45 -31.60 -12.87
N LYS A 130 -7.38 -32.37 -12.67
CA LYS A 130 -6.05 -31.86 -12.29
C LYS A 130 -5.48 -30.88 -13.30
N ASP A 131 -5.67 -31.15 -14.59
CA ASP A 131 -5.17 -30.29 -15.68
C ASP A 131 -6.14 -29.14 -16.02
N LYS A 132 -7.39 -29.20 -15.53
CA LYS A 132 -8.42 -28.18 -15.76
C LYS A 132 -8.45 -27.10 -14.67
N ILE A 133 -8.05 -27.45 -13.44
CA ILE A 133 -8.07 -26.53 -12.29
C ILE A 133 -6.73 -25.81 -12.16
N LYS A 134 -6.76 -24.48 -12.29
CA LYS A 134 -5.62 -23.61 -11.98
C LYS A 134 -5.77 -23.05 -10.58
N PHE A 135 -4.87 -23.42 -9.69
CA PHE A 135 -4.81 -22.84 -8.35
C PHE A 135 -4.46 -21.34 -8.45
N PRO A 136 -5.27 -20.43 -7.90
CA PRO A 136 -4.87 -19.03 -7.75
C PRO A 136 -3.56 -18.94 -6.95
N LYS A 137 -2.47 -18.60 -7.64
CA LYS A 137 -1.15 -18.37 -7.05
C LYS A 137 -1.03 -16.88 -6.69
N ASN A 138 -0.52 -16.59 -5.49
CA ASN A 138 -0.17 -15.24 -5.04
C ASN A 138 -1.34 -14.25 -4.97
N VAL A 139 -2.50 -14.69 -4.55
CA VAL A 139 -3.60 -13.77 -4.27
C VAL A 139 -3.50 -13.40 -2.79
N ALA A 140 -3.03 -12.17 -2.54
CA ALA A 140 -2.81 -11.54 -1.23
C ALA A 140 -1.49 -11.87 -0.47
N HIS A 141 -1.31 -11.30 0.74
CA HIS A 141 0.01 -11.08 1.38
C HIS A 141 0.30 -11.95 2.61
N LYS A 142 1.54 -12.44 2.76
CA LYS A 142 1.96 -13.15 3.98
C LYS A 142 2.07 -12.15 5.14
N LEU A 143 1.84 -12.61 6.37
CA LEU A 143 2.06 -11.76 7.54
C LEU A 143 3.49 -11.19 7.61
N SER A 144 4.50 -11.97 7.22
CA SER A 144 5.89 -11.51 7.13
C SER A 144 6.11 -10.45 6.05
N GLU A 145 5.36 -10.48 4.94
CA GLU A 145 5.41 -9.46 3.89
C GLU A 145 4.77 -8.15 4.37
N VAL A 146 3.70 -8.24 5.17
CA VAL A 146 3.06 -7.09 5.84
C VAL A 146 4.02 -6.47 6.85
N LEU A 147 4.62 -7.27 7.75
CA LEU A 147 5.60 -6.77 8.71
C LEU A 147 6.80 -6.12 8.02
N GLY A 148 7.32 -6.74 6.95
CA GLY A 148 8.38 -6.15 6.14
C GLY A 148 7.96 -4.82 5.49
N GLY A 149 6.69 -4.71 5.08
CA GLY A 149 6.12 -3.46 4.56
C GLY A 149 6.01 -2.37 5.63
N ILE A 150 5.59 -2.70 6.85
CA ILE A 150 5.52 -1.74 7.97
C ILE A 150 6.91 -1.18 8.29
N VAL A 151 7.91 -2.06 8.42
CA VAL A 151 9.28 -1.66 8.71
C VAL A 151 9.85 -0.79 7.58
N PHE A 152 9.65 -1.20 6.32
CA PHE A 152 10.08 -0.42 5.17
C PHE A 152 9.43 0.97 5.15
N ALA A 153 8.12 1.05 5.36
CA ALA A 153 7.40 2.31 5.39
C ALA A 153 7.89 3.24 6.50
N PHE A 154 8.12 2.71 7.71
CA PHE A 154 8.67 3.49 8.82
C PHE A 154 10.03 4.09 8.46
N ILE A 155 10.97 3.26 8.00
CA ILE A 155 12.33 3.71 7.64
C ILE A 155 12.27 4.72 6.49
N TYR A 156 11.47 4.43 5.46
CA TYR A 156 11.33 5.31 4.31
C TYR A 156 10.76 6.68 4.70
N THR A 157 9.67 6.70 5.47
CA THR A 157 9.05 7.94 5.94
C THR A 157 9.99 8.73 6.84
N LEU A 158 10.75 8.07 7.72
CA LEU A 158 11.76 8.74 8.55
C LEU A 158 12.82 9.43 7.67
N ILE A 159 13.40 8.71 6.71
CA ILE A 159 14.41 9.27 5.78
C ILE A 159 13.78 10.42 4.98
N PHE A 160 12.57 10.24 4.47
CA PHE A 160 11.89 11.28 3.69
C PHE A 160 11.72 12.56 4.50
N TYR A 161 11.29 12.48 5.76
CA TYR A 161 11.14 13.65 6.62
C TYR A 161 12.48 14.26 7.02
N LEU A 162 13.54 13.47 7.19
CA LEU A 162 14.87 14.02 7.49
C LEU A 162 15.44 14.86 6.34
N PHE A 163 15.23 14.44 5.08
CA PHE A 163 15.86 15.09 3.92
C PHE A 163 14.94 16.01 3.10
N PHE A 164 13.64 15.72 3.05
CA PHE A 164 12.71 16.35 2.10
C PHE A 164 11.57 17.14 2.78
N TYR A 165 11.55 17.22 4.10
CA TYR A 165 10.47 17.90 4.83
C TYR A 165 10.25 19.35 4.37
N ASN A 166 11.33 20.11 4.22
CA ASN A 166 11.26 21.52 3.81
C ASN A 166 11.14 21.72 2.28
N VAL A 167 11.23 20.64 1.49
CA VAL A 167 11.21 20.71 0.02
C VAL A 167 9.78 20.80 -0.51
N PHE A 168 8.87 20.03 0.10
CA PHE A 168 7.47 19.97 -0.29
C PHE A 168 6.59 20.64 0.77
N LYS A 169 5.48 21.26 0.36
CA LYS A 169 4.57 21.94 1.28
C LYS A 169 3.61 20.95 1.94
#